data_AF-A0A954NIT6-F1
#
_entry.id   AF-A0A954NIT6-F1
#
_cell.length_a   1.000
_cell.length_b   1.000
_cell.length_c   1.000
_cell.angle_alpha   90.00
_cell.angle_beta   90.00
_cell.angle_gamma   90.00
#
_symmetry.space_group_name_H-M   'P 1'
#
loop_
_entity.id
_entity.type
_entity.pdbx_description
1 polymer ?
#
loop_
_entity_poly.entity_id
_entity_poly.type
_entity_poly.pdbx_seq_one_letter_code
_entity_poly.pdbx_strand_id
1 'polypeptide(L)' 'WQGCDSILAAPLVLDLVRFTERAARDGEVGLLTWLASFFKSPLGVAENDFVRQVQMLEERWSDAASE' A
#
# COMPACT_ATOMS: atom_id res chain seq x y z
N TRP A 1 23.59 4.30 3.24
CA TRP A 1 22.76 3.27 2.58
C TRP A 1 23.54 2.70 1.40
N GLN A 2 23.63 1.39 1.29
CA GLN A 2 24.16 0.70 0.11
C GLN A 2 23.06 -0.24 -0.39
N GLY A 3 22.56 0.01 -1.58
CA GLY A 3 21.50 -0.76 -2.20
C GLY A 3 21.23 -0.27 -3.61
N CYS A 4 20.85 -1.18 -4.51
CA CYS A 4 20.41 -0.82 -5.85
C CYS A 4 18.95 -0.36 -5.79
N ASP A 5 18.65 0.88 -6.17
CA ASP A 5 17.27 1.41 -6.08
C ASP A 5 16.26 0.51 -6.79
N SER A 6 16.64 -0.08 -7.94
CA SER A 6 15.79 -1.00 -8.68
C SER A 6 15.49 -2.29 -7.92
N ILE A 7 16.46 -2.84 -7.17
CA ILE A 7 16.23 -4.07 -6.38
C ILE A 7 15.32 -3.81 -5.18
N LEU A 8 15.31 -2.57 -4.69
CA LEU A 8 14.46 -2.14 -3.58
C LEU A 8 13.05 -1.78 -4.05
N ALA A 9 12.91 -1.20 -5.25
CA ALA A 9 11.63 -0.77 -5.80
C ALA A 9 10.85 -1.92 -6.47
N ALA A 10 11.52 -2.84 -7.17
CA ALA A 10 10.86 -3.93 -7.89
C ALA A 10 9.86 -4.76 -7.04
N PRO A 11 10.18 -5.21 -5.82
CA PRO A 11 9.21 -5.93 -4.99
C PRO A 11 8.02 -5.05 -4.58
N LEU A 12 8.26 -3.78 -4.26
CA LEU A 12 7.19 -2.83 -3.91
C LEU A 12 6.20 -2.64 -5.06
N VAL A 13 6.68 -2.59 -6.30
CA VAL A 13 5.82 -2.50 -7.49
C VAL A 13 4.97 -3.76 -7.66
N LEU A 14 5.54 -4.94 -7.45
CA LEU A 14 4.78 -6.20 -7.53
C LEU A 14 3.67 -6.24 -6.49
N ASP A 15 3.95 -5.81 -5.27
CA ASP A 15 2.94 -5.76 -4.21
C ASP A 15 1.86 -4.72 -4.50
N LEU A 16 2.21 -3.52 -4.99
CA LEU A 16 1.25 -2.51 -5.43
C LEU A 16 0.30 -3.04 -6.51
N VAL A 17 0.81 -3.76 -7.51
CA VAL A 17 -0.04 -4.37 -8.55
C VAL A 17 -1.00 -5.38 -7.94
N ARG A 18 -0.53 -6.23 -7.03
CA ARG A 18 -1.38 -7.26 -6.39
C ARG A 18 -2.47 -6.63 -5.53
N PHE A 19 -2.15 -5.61 -4.75
CA PHE A 19 -3.11 -4.92 -3.90
C PHE A 19 -4.14 -4.13 -4.71
N THR A 20 -3.69 -3.38 -5.72
CA THR A 20 -4.59 -2.60 -6.59
C THR A 20 -5.50 -3.49 -7.43
N GLU A 21 -5.00 -4.63 -7.92
CA GLU A 21 -5.80 -5.60 -8.67
C GLU A 21 -6.90 -6.22 -7.79
N ARG A 22 -6.58 -6.57 -6.54
CA ARG A 22 -7.57 -7.04 -5.58
C ARG A 22 -8.60 -5.95 -5.25
N ALA A 23 -8.15 -4.73 -4.96
CA ALA A 23 -9.04 -3.59 -4.69
C ALA A 23 -10.01 -3.36 -5.85
N ALA A 24 -9.53 -3.48 -7.09
CA ALA A 24 -10.36 -3.36 -8.28
C ALA A 24 -11.41 -4.49 -8.38
N ARG A 25 -11.07 -5.74 -8.00
CA ARG A 25 -12.05 -6.85 -7.92
C ARG A 25 -13.10 -6.62 -6.84
N ASP A 26 -12.70 -6.02 -5.72
CA ASP A 26 -13.59 -5.65 -4.62
C ASP A 26 -14.44 -4.40 -4.95
N GLY A 27 -14.22 -3.79 -6.14
CA GLY A 27 -14.97 -2.64 -6.62
C GLY A 27 -14.53 -1.29 -6.05
N GLU A 28 -13.37 -1.23 -5.37
CA GLU A 28 -12.81 0.02 -4.86
C GLU A 28 -12.42 0.96 -6.01
N VAL A 29 -12.70 2.26 -5.81
CA VAL A 29 -12.37 3.33 -6.75
C VAL A 29 -11.80 4.54 -6.02
N GLY A 30 -10.94 5.30 -6.70
CA GLY A 30 -10.32 6.51 -6.15
C GLY A 30 -9.01 6.23 -5.41
N LEU A 31 -8.72 7.04 -4.39
CA LEU A 31 -7.46 6.95 -3.64
C LEU A 31 -7.51 5.77 -2.66
N LEU A 32 -6.63 4.79 -2.86
CA LEU A 32 -6.40 3.69 -1.92
C LEU A 32 -5.48 4.16 -0.79
N THR A 33 -6.04 4.91 0.16
CA THR A 33 -5.26 5.55 1.25
C THR A 33 -4.55 4.56 2.16
N TRP A 34 -5.04 3.31 2.23
CA TRP A 34 -4.41 2.21 2.96
C TRP A 34 -3.09 1.72 2.34
N LEU A 35 -2.73 2.16 1.12
CA LEU A 35 -1.43 1.92 0.49
C LEU A 35 -0.40 3.03 0.80
N ALA A 36 -0.64 3.90 1.79
CA ALA A 36 0.21 5.05 2.08
C ALA A 36 1.69 4.69 2.33
N SER A 37 1.96 3.53 2.95
CA SER A 37 3.30 3.07 3.32
C SER A 37 4.24 2.83 2.12
N PHE A 38 3.69 2.73 0.90
CA PHE A 38 4.48 2.56 -0.33
C PHE A 38 5.04 3.88 -0.88
N PHE A 39 4.59 5.03 -0.39
CA PHE A 39 4.90 6.33 -0.98
C PHE A 39 5.55 7.28 0.03
N LYS A 40 6.55 8.03 -0.44
CA LYS A 40 7.18 9.11 0.36
C LYS A 40 6.23 10.29 0.63
N SER A 41 5.20 10.45 -0.20
CA SER A 41 4.22 11.53 -0.12
C SER A 41 2.87 10.99 -0.56
N PRO A 42 2.19 10.19 0.29
CA PRO A 42 0.92 9.57 -0.07
C PRO A 42 -0.16 10.62 -0.29
N LEU A 43 -0.94 10.45 -1.35
CA LEU A 43 -2.05 11.36 -1.66
C LEU A 43 -3.21 11.14 -0.70
N GLY A 44 -3.80 12.24 -0.20
CA GLY A 44 -4.97 12.18 0.67
C GLY A 44 -4.71 11.67 2.09
N VAL A 45 -3.44 11.48 2.48
CA VAL A 45 -3.04 11.00 3.81
C VAL A 45 -2.06 11.99 4.44
N ALA A 46 -2.45 12.57 5.59
CA ALA A 46 -1.59 13.48 6.35
C ALA A 46 -0.63 12.74 7.30
N GLU A 47 -0.92 11.48 7.61
CA GLU A 47 -0.07 10.63 8.44
C GLU A 47 1.23 10.30 7.68
N ASN A 48 2.37 10.51 8.35
CA ASN A 48 3.71 10.24 7.82
C ASN A 48 4.49 9.22 8.68
N ASP A 49 3.93 8.79 9.81
CA ASP A 49 4.48 7.70 10.61
C ASP A 49 4.30 6.36 9.86
N PHE A 50 5.43 5.73 9.56
CA PHE A 50 5.46 4.50 8.77
C PHE A 50 4.73 3.34 9.46
N VAL A 51 4.83 3.22 10.79
CA VAL A 51 4.19 2.11 11.52
C VAL A 51 2.67 2.24 11.44
N ARG A 52 2.15 3.46 11.59
CA ARG A 52 0.72 3.73 11.40
C ARG A 52 0.25 3.46 9.97
N GLN A 53 1.04 3.85 8.97
CA GLN A 53 0.71 3.54 7.57
C GLN A 53 0.73 2.03 7.26
N VAL A 54 1.60 1.25 7.92
CA VAL A 54 1.57 -0.22 7.83
C VAL A 54 0.34 -0.79 8.52
N GLN A 55 -0.07 -0.25 9.68
CA GLN A 55 -1.32 -0.66 10.34
C GLN A 55 -2.54 -0.44 9.44
N MET A 56 -2.62 0.70 8.75
CA MET A 56 -3.69 0.95 7.77
C MET A 56 -3.75 -0.12 6.67
N LEU A 57 -2.59 -0.59 6.19
CA LEU A 57 -2.50 -1.68 5.20
C LEU A 57 -2.99 -3.01 5.80
N GLU A 58 -2.52 -3.36 6.99
CA GLU A 58 -2.86 -4.62 7.68
C GLU A 58 -4.35 -4.69 8.03
N GLU A 59 -4.93 -3.59 8.51
CA GLU A 59 -6.36 -3.48 8.81
C GLU A 59 -7.21 -3.77 7.56
N ARG A 60 -6.94 -3.05 6.44
CA ARG A 60 -7.66 -3.28 5.18
C ARG A 60 -7.50 -4.71 4.67
N TRP A 61 -6.32 -5.30 4.82
CA TRP A 61 -6.05 -6.66 4.36
C TRP A 61 -6.78 -7.71 5.21
N SER A 62 -6.86 -7.50 6.52
CA SER A 62 -7.58 -8.39 7.44
C SER A 62 -9.09 -8.38 7.17
N ASP A 63 -9.65 -7.21 6.86
CA ASP A 63 -11.06 -7.07 6.49
C ASP A 63 -11.36 -7.88 5.22
N ALA A 64 -10.48 -7.80 4.21
CA ALA A 64 -10.62 -8.53 2.94
C ALA A 64 -10.56 -10.06 3.08
N ALA A 65 -9.90 -10.56 4.13
CA ALA A 65 -9.73 -11.98 4.38
C ALA A 65 -10.91 -12.61 5.15
N SER A 66 -11.80 -11.77 5.69
CA SER A 66 -12.96 -12.18 6.48
C SER A 66 -14.23 -12.41 5.63
N GLU A 67 -14.16 -12.14 4.32
CA GLU A 67 -15.22 -12.34 3.30
C GLU A 67 -14.90 -13.52 2.36
#